data_AF-A0A2N1QEN3-F1
#
_entry.id   AF-A0A2N1QEN3-F1
#
_cell.length_a   1.000
_cell.length_b   1.000
_cell.length_c   1.000
_cell.angle_alpha   90.00
_cell.angle_beta   90.00
_cell.angle_gamma   90.00
#
_symmetry.space_group_name_H-M   'P 1'
#
loop_
_entity.id
_entity.type
_entity.pdbx_description
1 polymer ?
#
loop_
_entity_poly.entity_id
_entity_poly.type
_entity_poly.pdbx_seq_one_letter_code
_entity_poly.pdbx_strand_id
1 'polypeptide(L)'
;MLKWLIRFFYLMIISIATLYVYGSANYSRLEVYYSEYMEEHLDDAQTYLKGINTVMGIDYYSNSAVYQYIQNQGNHQLTVSIYAIGVTLNNELYDGMMIYINNVKIYEDNELVVHPKLKITVTLNQSTYKSGDDLISTATVLFDPAKPFPYSYAPTVFLLFKEDYLKVKDEDIYANIDRISIAYSNGSVDANNALVYNDSLLFLGSDEIISEAAFNKTDTLALEPLDFQLSKQFAGDKPTAEELALFDLVTERGDLSEFNYLIWRTMAIYVLIVGVLTYVLFFHKFVKAKLQEKKYQSKDGKVKEVIAEPIFKDIEYKNDGK
;
A
#
# COMPACT_ATOMS: atom_id res chain seq x y z
N MET A 1 -9.84 -29.91 27.36
CA MET A 1 -10.19 -29.27 26.06
C MET A 1 -9.80 -27.78 26.01
N LEU A 2 -10.16 -26.94 26.99
CA LEU A 2 -9.87 -25.49 26.97
C LEU A 2 -8.38 -25.11 26.74
N LYS A 3 -7.43 -25.86 27.31
CA LYS A 3 -5.98 -25.61 27.11
C LYS A 3 -5.51 -25.82 25.66
N TRP A 4 -6.12 -26.77 24.95
CA TRP A 4 -5.80 -27.02 23.54
C TRP A 4 -6.43 -25.95 22.64
N LEU A 5 -7.65 -25.53 22.97
CA LEU A 5 -8.33 -24.41 22.31
C LEU A 5 -7.49 -23.12 22.39
N ILE A 6 -7.00 -22.75 23.58
CA ILE A 6 -6.18 -21.55 23.79
C ILE A 6 -4.86 -21.62 23.01
N ARG A 7 -4.21 -22.80 22.95
CA ARG A 7 -2.98 -23.00 22.16
C ARG A 7 -3.23 -22.84 20.66
N PHE A 8 -4.36 -23.32 20.17
CA PHE A 8 -4.75 -23.16 18.78
C PHE A 8 -5.01 -21.69 18.43
N PHE A 9 -5.78 -20.97 19.27
CA PHE A 9 -5.98 -19.52 19.10
C PHE A 9 -4.67 -18.74 19.15
N TYR A 10 -3.75 -19.11 20.04
CA TYR A 10 -2.43 -18.48 20.12
C TYR A 10 -1.63 -18.63 18.82
N LEU A 11 -1.60 -19.83 18.23
CA LEU A 11 -0.94 -20.07 16.95
C LEU A 11 -1.59 -19.25 15.83
N MET A 12 -2.92 -19.21 15.77
CA MET A 12 -3.66 -18.42 14.78
C MET A 12 -3.32 -16.92 14.90
N ILE A 13 -3.29 -16.37 16.12
CA ILE A 13 -2.94 -14.96 16.36
C ILE A 13 -1.50 -14.68 15.92
N ILE A 14 -0.55 -15.57 16.22
CA ILE A 14 0.84 -15.41 15.76
C ILE A 14 0.90 -15.42 14.24
N SER A 15 0.23 -16.35 13.57
CA SER A 15 0.24 -16.41 12.10
C SER A 15 -0.30 -15.12 11.47
N ILE A 16 -1.42 -14.60 11.97
CA ILE A 16 -2.00 -13.33 11.49
C ILE A 16 -1.06 -12.16 11.79
N ALA A 17 -0.52 -12.09 13.02
CA ALA A 17 0.42 -11.05 13.40
C ALA A 17 1.72 -11.10 12.58
N THR A 18 2.17 -12.29 12.17
CA THR A 18 3.36 -12.46 11.34
C THR A 18 3.14 -11.85 9.96
N LEU A 19 1.98 -12.09 9.34
CA LEU A 19 1.61 -11.47 8.06
C LEU A 19 1.53 -9.94 8.18
N TYR A 20 0.90 -9.43 9.25
CA TYR A 20 0.80 -8.00 9.50
C TYR A 20 2.18 -7.33 9.70
N VAL A 21 3.03 -7.92 10.54
CA VAL A 21 4.37 -7.39 10.82
C VAL A 21 5.25 -7.44 9.58
N TYR A 22 5.21 -8.53 8.82
CA TYR A 22 5.94 -8.63 7.56
C TYR A 22 5.45 -7.59 6.55
N GLY A 23 4.14 -7.43 6.40
CA GLY A 23 3.55 -6.39 5.56
C GLY A 23 4.00 -4.99 5.95
N SER A 24 3.93 -4.66 7.25
CA SER A 24 4.41 -3.37 7.78
C SER A 24 5.90 -3.16 7.53
N ALA A 25 6.74 -4.18 7.71
CA ALA A 25 8.17 -4.08 7.45
C ALA A 25 8.47 -3.88 5.95
N ASN A 26 7.68 -4.53 5.08
CA ASN A 26 7.75 -4.29 3.64
C ASN A 26 7.30 -2.87 3.28
N TYR A 27 6.27 -2.32 3.91
CA TYR A 27 5.87 -0.93 3.71
C TYR A 27 6.98 0.05 4.11
N SER A 28 7.61 -0.13 5.27
CA SER A 28 8.74 0.71 5.68
C SER A 28 9.92 0.58 4.71
N ARG A 29 10.13 -0.60 4.11
CA ARG A 29 11.13 -0.80 3.06
C ARG A 29 10.83 0.06 1.82
N LEU A 30 9.58 0.08 1.37
CA LEU A 30 9.15 0.89 0.23
C LEU A 30 9.16 2.39 0.54
N GLU A 31 8.82 2.77 1.77
CA GLU A 31 8.85 4.16 2.26
C GLU A 31 10.26 4.75 2.21
N VAL A 32 11.26 4.00 2.69
CA VAL A 32 12.67 4.46 2.64
C VAL A 32 13.14 4.56 1.20
N TYR A 33 12.81 3.58 0.34
CA TYR A 33 13.12 3.66 -1.09
C TYR A 33 12.50 4.90 -1.75
N TYR A 34 11.24 5.20 -1.44
CA TYR A 34 10.56 6.40 -1.94
C TYR A 34 11.27 7.69 -1.51
N SER A 35 11.60 7.81 -0.21
CA SER A 35 12.24 9.02 0.32
C SER A 35 13.65 9.22 -0.25
N GLU A 36 14.42 8.14 -0.44
CA GLU A 36 15.80 8.24 -0.93
C GLU A 36 15.91 8.44 -2.45
N TYR A 37 14.96 7.89 -3.25
CA TYR A 37 15.10 7.84 -4.71
C TYR A 37 13.97 8.49 -5.52
N MET A 38 12.83 8.83 -4.89
CA MET A 38 11.66 9.32 -5.64
C MET A 38 11.20 10.72 -5.21
N GLU A 39 11.20 11.01 -3.91
CA GLU A 39 10.57 12.21 -3.34
C GLU A 39 11.07 13.52 -3.99
N GLU A 40 12.38 13.66 -4.19
CA GLU A 40 12.98 14.85 -4.82
C GLU A 40 12.91 14.84 -6.36
N HIS A 41 12.44 13.74 -6.96
CA HIS A 41 12.44 13.51 -8.40
C HIS A 41 11.04 13.53 -9.04
N LEU A 42 10.03 14.08 -8.35
CA LEU A 42 8.66 14.23 -8.88
C LEU A 42 8.60 14.90 -10.26
N ASP A 43 9.52 15.81 -10.58
CA ASP A 43 9.52 16.48 -11.89
C ASP A 43 10.36 15.74 -12.96
N ASP A 44 11.18 14.75 -12.56
CA ASP A 44 11.96 13.90 -13.45
C ASP A 44 11.22 12.58 -13.74
N ALA A 45 10.48 12.57 -14.85
CA ALA A 45 9.68 11.43 -15.25
C ALA A 45 10.50 10.12 -15.38
N GLN A 46 11.74 10.16 -15.87
CA GLN A 46 12.49 8.91 -16.07
C GLN A 46 12.82 8.23 -14.74
N THR A 47 13.39 8.99 -13.81
CA THR A 47 13.72 8.49 -12.47
C THR A 47 12.45 8.09 -11.72
N TYR A 48 11.42 8.93 -11.79
CA TYR A 48 10.22 8.74 -11.02
C TYR A 48 9.37 7.55 -11.49
N LEU A 49 9.21 7.35 -12.81
CA LEU A 49 8.48 6.21 -13.35
C LEU A 49 9.17 4.88 -13.03
N LYS A 50 10.51 4.83 -13.06
CA LYS A 50 11.27 3.67 -12.58
C LYS A 50 11.02 3.41 -11.10
N GLY A 51 10.95 4.47 -10.30
CA GLY A 51 10.57 4.39 -8.89
C GLY A 51 9.16 3.82 -8.69
N ILE A 52 8.16 4.33 -9.43
CA ILE A 52 6.79 3.82 -9.42
C ILE A 52 6.79 2.33 -9.80
N ASN A 53 7.49 1.95 -10.86
CA ASN A 53 7.59 0.57 -11.31
C ASN A 53 8.09 -0.36 -10.18
N THR A 54 9.04 0.13 -9.40
CA THR A 54 9.63 -0.57 -8.24
C THR A 54 8.66 -0.72 -7.08
N VAL A 55 7.96 0.37 -6.73
CA VAL A 55 7.07 0.44 -5.56
C VAL A 55 5.74 -0.25 -5.81
N MET A 56 5.20 -0.11 -7.03
CA MET A 56 3.88 -0.63 -7.42
C MET A 56 3.92 -2.02 -8.04
N GLY A 57 5.10 -2.51 -8.42
CA GLY A 57 5.26 -3.83 -9.03
C GLY A 57 4.62 -3.92 -10.42
N ILE A 58 4.70 -2.85 -11.20
CA ILE A 58 4.29 -2.85 -12.61
C ILE A 58 5.25 -3.77 -13.38
N ASP A 59 4.77 -4.54 -14.36
CA ASP A 59 5.62 -5.43 -15.15
C ASP A 59 6.33 -4.70 -16.28
N TYR A 60 5.62 -3.80 -16.95
CA TYR A 60 6.18 -2.87 -17.92
C TYR A 60 5.42 -1.55 -17.97
N TYR A 61 6.09 -0.51 -18.45
CA TYR A 61 5.46 0.73 -18.88
C TYR A 61 6.08 1.21 -20.19
N SER A 62 5.32 1.97 -20.99
CA SER A 62 5.86 2.60 -22.21
C SER A 62 6.90 3.65 -21.85
N ASN A 63 8.08 3.60 -22.47
CA ASN A 63 9.17 4.55 -22.20
C ASN A 63 8.75 5.99 -22.55
N SER A 64 8.01 6.14 -23.65
CA SER A 64 7.37 7.40 -24.05
C SER A 64 5.90 7.43 -23.66
N ALA A 65 5.39 8.62 -23.36
CA ALA A 65 3.97 8.80 -23.11
C ALA A 65 3.18 8.60 -24.40
N VAL A 66 2.09 7.83 -24.33
CA VAL A 66 1.13 7.64 -25.44
C VAL A 66 0.41 8.95 -25.73
N TYR A 67 0.09 9.71 -24.68
CA TYR A 67 -0.46 11.06 -24.78
C TYR A 67 0.31 12.00 -23.85
N GLN A 68 0.52 13.23 -24.30
CA GLN A 68 1.16 14.27 -23.48
C GLN A 68 0.58 15.66 -23.75
N TYR A 69 0.23 16.34 -22.66
CA TYR A 69 -0.04 17.77 -22.65
C TYR A 69 1.05 18.48 -21.83
N ILE A 70 1.61 19.55 -22.36
CA ILE A 70 2.64 20.36 -21.71
C ILE A 70 2.21 21.82 -21.69
N GLN A 71 2.07 22.38 -20.50
CA GLN A 71 2.07 23.82 -20.27
C GLN A 71 3.28 24.19 -19.40
N ASN A 72 4.25 24.87 -19.98
CA ASN A 72 5.46 25.34 -19.29
C ASN A 72 5.57 26.87 -19.23
N GLN A 73 4.51 27.60 -19.61
CA GLN A 73 4.46 29.05 -19.58
C GLN A 73 3.25 29.55 -18.78
N GLY A 74 3.34 30.81 -18.32
CA GLY A 74 2.28 31.46 -17.55
C GLY A 74 2.29 31.08 -16.06
N ASN A 75 1.21 31.46 -15.37
CA ASN A 75 1.09 31.31 -13.93
C ASN A 75 0.64 29.90 -13.49
N HIS A 76 0.16 29.07 -14.42
CA HIS A 76 -0.39 27.75 -14.14
C HIS A 76 0.25 26.75 -15.08
N GLN A 77 1.36 26.16 -14.66
CA GLN A 77 2.16 25.23 -15.44
C GLN A 77 1.93 23.81 -14.92
N LEU A 78 1.86 22.86 -15.85
CA LEU A 78 1.85 21.43 -15.57
C LEU A 78 2.17 20.63 -16.83
N THR A 79 2.56 19.38 -16.60
CA THR A 79 2.61 18.33 -17.61
C THR A 79 1.63 17.23 -17.22
N VAL A 80 0.81 16.78 -18.17
CA VAL A 80 -0.06 15.60 -18.03
C VAL A 80 0.42 14.58 -19.06
N SER A 81 0.90 13.45 -18.60
CA SER A 81 1.40 12.37 -19.45
C SER A 81 0.60 11.09 -19.18
N ILE A 82 0.26 10.34 -20.22
CA ILE A 82 -0.45 9.06 -20.10
C ILE A 82 0.43 7.98 -20.71
N TYR A 83 0.76 6.98 -19.91
CA TYR A 83 1.62 5.86 -20.30
C TYR A 83 0.81 4.57 -20.37
N ALA A 84 1.16 3.70 -21.32
CA ALA A 84 0.68 2.32 -21.31
C ALA A 84 1.44 1.54 -20.24
N ILE A 85 0.74 0.68 -19.51
CA ILE A 85 1.32 -0.15 -18.45
C ILE A 85 0.78 -1.58 -18.53
N GLY A 86 1.55 -2.52 -18.00
CA GLY A 86 1.13 -3.90 -17.77
C GLY A 86 1.38 -4.32 -16.34
N VAL A 87 0.40 -4.98 -15.72
CA VAL A 87 0.48 -5.44 -14.33
C VAL A 87 -0.08 -6.86 -14.20
N THR A 88 0.70 -7.75 -13.61
CA THR A 88 0.25 -9.10 -13.27
C THR A 88 -0.49 -9.09 -11.94
N LEU A 89 -1.80 -9.37 -11.98
CA LEU A 89 -2.64 -9.56 -10.80
C LEU A 89 -3.21 -10.97 -10.82
N ASN A 90 -3.07 -11.72 -9.72
CA ASN A 90 -3.57 -13.11 -9.63
C ASN A 90 -3.07 -14.05 -10.76
N ASN A 91 -1.79 -13.90 -11.17
CA ASN A 91 -1.16 -14.61 -12.29
C ASN A 91 -1.71 -14.30 -13.69
N GLU A 92 -2.52 -13.25 -13.83
CA GLU A 92 -3.03 -12.77 -15.11
C GLU A 92 -2.45 -11.38 -15.40
N LEU A 93 -1.96 -11.19 -16.63
CA LEU A 93 -1.45 -9.90 -17.08
C LEU A 93 -2.63 -9.02 -17.50
N TYR A 94 -2.70 -7.82 -16.92
CA TYR A 94 -3.65 -6.80 -17.31
C TYR A 94 -2.92 -5.57 -17.84
N ASP A 95 -3.30 -5.14 -19.03
CA ASP A 95 -2.94 -3.84 -19.54
C ASP A 95 -3.69 -2.72 -18.82
N GLY A 96 -3.16 -1.52 -18.91
CA GLY A 96 -3.83 -0.33 -18.45
C GLY A 96 -3.12 0.96 -18.82
N MET A 97 -3.54 2.01 -18.15
CA MET A 97 -3.05 3.36 -18.30
C MET A 97 -2.56 3.87 -16.96
N MET A 98 -1.46 4.61 -16.99
CA MET A 98 -0.98 5.42 -15.88
C MET A 98 -1.00 6.87 -16.32
N ILE A 99 -1.87 7.65 -15.69
CA ILE A 99 -1.94 9.11 -15.88
C ILE A 99 -1.01 9.72 -14.84
N TYR A 100 -0.02 10.47 -15.28
CA TYR A 100 1.01 11.08 -14.44
C TYR A 100 1.02 12.61 -14.62
N ILE A 101 1.00 13.32 -13.50
CA ILE A 101 1.01 14.78 -13.47
C ILE A 101 2.33 15.24 -12.83
N ASN A 102 3.13 16.02 -13.55
CA ASN A 102 4.39 16.56 -13.04
C ASN A 102 4.62 18.00 -13.51
N ASN A 103 5.74 18.60 -13.10
CA ASN A 103 6.11 19.98 -13.42
C ASN A 103 5.05 21.01 -13.00
N VAL A 104 4.37 20.77 -11.87
CA VAL A 104 3.29 21.62 -11.40
C VAL A 104 3.86 22.89 -10.76
N LYS A 105 3.65 24.04 -11.39
CA LYS A 105 4.00 25.35 -10.84
C LYS A 105 2.81 26.29 -10.93
N ILE A 106 2.39 26.78 -9.78
CA ILE A 106 1.21 27.63 -9.66
C ILE A 106 1.63 28.92 -8.98
N TYR A 107 1.35 30.05 -9.63
CA TYR A 107 1.64 31.38 -9.10
C TYR A 107 0.32 32.09 -8.78
N GLU A 108 0.11 32.40 -7.50
CA GLU A 108 -1.00 33.22 -7.00
C GLU A 108 -0.42 34.56 -6.53
N ASP A 109 -0.94 35.69 -7.03
CA ASP A 109 -0.44 37.03 -6.71
C ASP A 109 1.09 37.22 -6.90
N ASN A 110 1.65 36.56 -7.93
CA ASN A 110 3.09 36.49 -8.24
C ASN A 110 3.96 35.71 -7.22
N GLU A 111 3.35 34.98 -6.29
CA GLU A 111 4.04 34.09 -5.38
C GLU A 111 3.81 32.62 -5.77
N LEU A 112 4.87 31.81 -5.68
CA LEU A 112 4.76 30.39 -5.94
C LEU A 112 3.99 29.70 -4.82
N VAL A 113 2.91 29.00 -5.16
CA VAL A 113 2.21 28.10 -4.24
C VAL A 113 3.12 26.90 -3.96
N VAL A 114 3.68 26.85 -2.76
CA VAL A 114 4.54 25.76 -2.32
C VAL A 114 3.68 24.55 -1.93
N HIS A 115 4.05 23.35 -2.41
CA HIS A 115 3.36 22.10 -2.11
C HIS A 115 1.84 22.11 -2.42
N PRO A 116 1.43 22.43 -3.66
CA PRO A 116 0.02 22.45 -4.02
C PRO A 116 -0.58 21.04 -3.89
N LYS A 117 -1.79 20.95 -3.32
CA LYS A 117 -2.53 19.70 -3.23
C LYS A 117 -3.36 19.54 -4.50
N LEU A 118 -3.31 18.37 -5.12
CA LEU A 118 -4.00 18.09 -6.38
C LEU A 118 -5.14 17.10 -6.15
N LYS A 119 -6.27 17.35 -6.82
CA LYS A 119 -7.35 16.39 -6.97
C LYS A 119 -7.45 16.05 -8.45
N ILE A 120 -6.97 14.86 -8.78
CA ILE A 120 -6.99 14.34 -10.15
C ILE A 120 -8.26 13.51 -10.28
N THR A 121 -9.12 13.85 -11.23
CA THR A 121 -10.36 13.13 -11.48
C THR A 121 -10.44 12.75 -12.95
N VAL A 122 -10.55 11.45 -13.20
CA VAL A 122 -10.79 10.87 -14.51
C VAL A 122 -12.27 10.50 -14.58
N THR A 123 -12.97 11.02 -15.58
CA THR A 123 -14.39 10.73 -15.85
C THR A 123 -14.46 9.72 -16.99
N LEU A 124 -15.24 8.68 -16.80
CA LEU A 124 -15.49 7.59 -17.72
C LEU A 124 -16.89 7.71 -18.31
N ASN A 125 -17.10 7.26 -19.55
CA ASN A 125 -18.44 7.20 -20.15
C ASN A 125 -19.38 6.20 -19.47
N GLN A 126 -18.84 5.29 -18.65
CA GLN A 126 -19.59 4.24 -17.98
C GLN A 126 -19.17 4.10 -16.52
N SER A 127 -20.12 3.68 -15.68
CA SER A 127 -19.88 3.38 -14.28
C SER A 127 -19.23 2.01 -14.12
N THR A 128 -17.90 1.94 -14.30
CA THR A 128 -17.12 0.69 -14.20
C THR A 128 -16.07 0.72 -13.08
N TYR A 129 -15.72 1.90 -12.58
CA TYR A 129 -14.71 2.05 -11.54
C TYR A 129 -15.30 1.75 -10.17
N LYS A 130 -14.70 0.83 -9.43
CA LYS A 130 -15.19 0.44 -8.11
C LYS A 130 -14.75 1.42 -7.03
N SER A 131 -15.72 1.96 -6.30
CA SER A 131 -15.50 2.77 -5.11
C SER A 131 -16.36 2.26 -3.96
N GLY A 132 -15.73 1.61 -2.98
CA GLY A 132 -16.45 0.86 -1.96
C GLY A 132 -17.22 -0.30 -2.58
N ASP A 133 -18.54 -0.31 -2.40
CA ASP A 133 -19.44 -1.33 -2.93
C ASP A 133 -20.11 -0.92 -4.26
N ASP A 134 -19.94 0.34 -4.68
CA ASP A 134 -20.59 0.91 -5.86
C ASP A 134 -19.63 0.98 -7.06
N LEU A 135 -20.22 0.89 -8.26
CA LEU A 135 -19.54 1.25 -9.49
C LEU A 135 -19.90 2.69 -9.86
N ILE A 136 -18.87 3.50 -10.08
CA ILE A 136 -19.00 4.93 -10.41
C ILE A 136 -18.26 5.24 -11.70
N SER A 137 -18.62 6.36 -12.33
CA SER A 137 -18.00 6.85 -13.57
C SER A 137 -16.77 7.72 -13.32
N THR A 138 -16.30 7.85 -12.08
CA THR A 138 -15.17 8.75 -11.76
C THR A 138 -14.12 8.05 -10.91
N ALA A 139 -12.88 8.05 -11.39
CA ALA A 139 -11.72 7.69 -10.58
C ALA A 139 -11.05 8.96 -10.07
N THR A 140 -10.98 9.12 -8.75
CA THR A 140 -10.39 10.31 -8.11
C THR A 140 -9.22 9.92 -7.22
N VAL A 141 -8.09 10.59 -7.42
CA VAL A 141 -6.92 10.51 -6.54
C VAL A 141 -6.63 11.89 -5.96
N LEU A 142 -6.37 11.92 -4.66
CA LEU A 142 -5.91 13.10 -3.95
C LEU A 142 -4.41 12.98 -3.72
N PHE A 143 -3.67 13.92 -4.27
CA PHE A 143 -2.24 14.08 -4.02
C PHE A 143 -2.00 15.27 -3.09
N ASP A 144 -1.36 14.99 -1.97
CA ASP A 144 -0.91 15.94 -0.97
C ASP A 144 0.59 15.71 -0.72
N PRO A 145 1.49 16.53 -1.30
CA PRO A 145 2.94 16.32 -1.19
C PRO A 145 3.46 16.43 0.25
N ALA A 146 2.67 16.95 1.20
CA ALA A 146 3.05 16.99 2.60
C ALA A 146 2.72 15.69 3.37
N LYS A 147 1.98 14.75 2.76
CA LYS A 147 1.65 13.47 3.39
C LYS A 147 2.71 12.42 3.10
N PRO A 148 3.11 11.62 4.11
CA PRO A 148 4.08 10.56 3.90
C PRO A 148 3.49 9.44 3.04
N PHE A 149 4.39 8.66 2.44
CA PHE A 149 4.07 7.36 1.85
C PHE A 149 3.30 6.49 2.88
N PRO A 150 2.31 5.67 2.45
CA PRO A 150 1.80 5.49 1.09
C PRO A 150 0.65 6.44 0.75
N TYR A 151 0.29 7.39 1.64
CA TYR A 151 -0.94 8.16 1.50
C TYR A 151 -0.93 9.14 0.32
N SER A 152 0.25 9.56 -0.14
CA SER A 152 0.38 10.49 -1.26
C SER A 152 1.75 10.41 -1.91
N TYR A 153 2.14 9.22 -2.36
CA TYR A 153 3.48 9.09 -2.94
C TYR A 153 3.56 9.70 -4.34
N ALA A 154 2.53 9.57 -5.20
CA ALA A 154 2.58 10.11 -6.56
C ALA A 154 1.26 10.76 -7.01
N PRO A 155 1.31 11.86 -7.79
CA PRO A 155 0.16 12.40 -8.51
C PRO A 155 -0.15 11.52 -9.74
N THR A 156 -0.54 10.27 -9.49
CA THR A 156 -0.83 9.27 -10.51
C THR A 156 -2.21 8.65 -10.36
N VAL A 157 -2.83 8.31 -11.48
CA VAL A 157 -4.05 7.50 -11.53
C VAL A 157 -3.80 6.27 -12.38
N PHE A 158 -4.12 5.10 -11.83
CA PHE A 158 -4.01 3.81 -12.51
C PHE A 158 -5.39 3.31 -12.92
N LEU A 159 -5.55 2.98 -14.21
CA LEU A 159 -6.77 2.41 -14.76
C LEU A 159 -6.43 1.18 -15.58
N LEU A 160 -6.92 0.01 -15.17
CA LEU A 160 -6.63 -1.26 -15.84
C LEU A 160 -7.80 -1.69 -16.74
N PHE A 161 -7.51 -2.40 -17.82
CA PHE A 161 -8.51 -3.08 -18.67
C PHE A 161 -9.02 -4.36 -18.00
N LYS A 162 -9.59 -4.19 -16.80
CA LYS A 162 -10.07 -5.24 -15.90
C LYS A 162 -11.39 -4.79 -15.26
N GLU A 163 -12.18 -5.76 -14.79
CA GLU A 163 -13.31 -5.49 -13.89
C GLU A 163 -12.86 -4.71 -12.67
N ASP A 164 -13.77 -3.89 -12.14
CA ASP A 164 -13.58 -2.88 -11.09
C ASP A 164 -12.78 -1.64 -11.52
N TYR A 165 -12.33 -1.59 -12.79
CA TYR A 165 -11.62 -0.45 -13.39
C TYR A 165 -12.32 -0.01 -14.69
N LEU A 166 -11.83 -0.44 -15.85
CA LEU A 166 -12.37 -0.04 -17.16
C LEU A 166 -13.29 -1.08 -17.79
N LYS A 167 -13.22 -2.35 -17.39
CA LYS A 167 -14.05 -3.39 -18.04
C LYS A 167 -15.50 -3.28 -17.55
N VAL A 168 -16.44 -3.27 -18.50
CA VAL A 168 -17.87 -3.34 -18.21
C VAL A 168 -18.20 -4.76 -17.75
N LYS A 169 -18.96 -4.85 -16.65
CA LYS A 169 -19.28 -6.13 -16.03
C LYS A 169 -20.09 -7.00 -16.99
N ASP A 170 -19.73 -8.28 -17.09
CA ASP A 170 -20.39 -9.29 -17.92
C ASP A 170 -20.36 -8.99 -19.45
N GLU A 171 -19.58 -8.00 -19.88
CA GLU A 171 -19.42 -7.61 -21.28
C GLU A 171 -17.94 -7.61 -21.68
N ASP A 172 -17.66 -7.82 -22.98
CA ASP A 172 -16.29 -7.73 -23.54
C ASP A 172 -16.03 -6.34 -24.14
N ILE A 173 -16.44 -5.31 -23.40
CA ILE A 173 -16.23 -3.91 -23.75
C ILE A 173 -15.59 -3.17 -22.57
N TYR A 174 -14.97 -2.03 -22.88
CA TYR A 174 -14.29 -1.20 -21.91
C TYR A 174 -14.85 0.22 -21.94
N ALA A 175 -14.91 0.86 -20.78
CA ALA A 175 -15.20 2.27 -20.63
C ALA A 175 -14.06 3.10 -21.23
N ASN A 176 -14.43 4.21 -21.88
CA ASN A 176 -13.49 5.21 -22.39
C ASN A 176 -13.35 6.34 -21.37
N ILE A 177 -12.22 7.05 -21.44
CA ILE A 177 -12.00 8.27 -20.67
C ILE A 177 -12.60 9.43 -21.46
N ASP A 178 -13.65 10.03 -20.92
CA ASP A 178 -14.30 11.21 -21.51
C ASP A 178 -13.54 12.49 -21.15
N ARG A 179 -12.99 12.52 -19.93
CA ARG A 179 -12.46 13.74 -19.35
C ARG A 179 -11.42 13.48 -18.28
N ILE A 180 -10.34 14.25 -18.30
CA ILE A 180 -9.39 14.35 -17.19
C ILE A 180 -9.43 15.77 -16.65
N SER A 181 -9.74 15.90 -15.37
CA SER A 181 -9.78 17.19 -14.67
C SER A 181 -8.83 17.19 -13.49
N ILE A 182 -8.10 18.29 -13.31
CA ILE A 182 -7.19 18.48 -12.19
C ILE A 182 -7.61 19.75 -11.46
N ALA A 183 -8.06 19.61 -10.23
CA ALA A 183 -8.24 20.74 -9.31
C ALA A 183 -7.01 20.88 -8.42
N TYR A 184 -6.74 22.11 -7.96
CA TYR A 184 -5.64 22.37 -7.04
C TYR A 184 -6.12 23.15 -5.81
N SER A 185 -5.40 22.98 -4.70
CA SER A 185 -5.59 23.74 -3.47
C SER A 185 -4.24 24.24 -2.98
N ASN A 186 -4.19 25.49 -2.53
CA ASN A 186 -3.05 26.06 -1.82
C ASN A 186 -2.96 25.59 -0.36
N GLY A 187 -3.84 24.66 0.06
CA GLY A 187 -3.88 24.10 1.40
C GLY A 187 -4.84 24.79 2.36
N SER A 188 -5.55 25.82 1.90
CA SER A 188 -6.65 26.43 2.64
C SER A 188 -7.76 25.42 2.97
N VAL A 189 -8.37 25.55 4.15
CA VAL A 189 -9.46 24.68 4.61
C VAL A 189 -10.71 25.47 4.98
N ASP A 190 -11.88 24.85 4.82
CA ASP A 190 -13.17 25.42 5.18
C ASP A 190 -13.49 25.28 6.69
N ALA A 191 -14.69 25.71 7.10
CA ALA A 191 -15.17 25.61 8.48
C ALA A 191 -15.29 24.16 8.99
N ASN A 192 -15.34 23.17 8.10
CA ASN A 192 -15.39 21.74 8.42
C ASN A 192 -14.01 21.07 8.31
N ASN A 193 -12.94 21.85 8.16
CA ASN A 193 -11.58 21.38 7.97
C ASN A 193 -11.39 20.56 6.66
N ALA A 194 -12.24 20.79 5.66
CA ALA A 194 -12.09 20.21 4.33
C ALA A 194 -11.25 21.13 3.43
N LEU A 195 -10.45 20.54 2.53
CA LEU A 195 -9.63 21.30 1.59
C LEU A 195 -10.50 22.12 0.64
N VAL A 196 -10.19 23.41 0.53
CA VAL A 196 -10.81 24.32 -0.43
C VAL A 196 -9.98 24.27 -1.72
N TYR A 197 -10.62 23.84 -2.79
CA TYR A 197 -10.03 23.85 -4.14
C TYR A 197 -10.36 25.16 -4.84
N ASN A 198 -9.49 25.58 -5.76
CA ASN A 198 -9.75 26.74 -6.60
C ASN A 198 -11.02 26.53 -7.44
N ASP A 199 -11.79 27.59 -7.65
CA ASP A 199 -13.04 27.55 -8.45
C ASP A 199 -12.76 27.18 -9.92
N SER A 200 -11.60 27.56 -10.45
CA SER A 200 -11.14 27.16 -11.79
C SER A 200 -10.20 25.96 -11.71
N LEU A 201 -10.43 24.97 -12.57
CA LEU A 201 -9.57 23.79 -12.65
C LEU A 201 -8.16 24.17 -13.12
N LEU A 202 -7.13 23.52 -12.57
CA LEU A 202 -5.76 23.65 -13.05
C LEU A 202 -5.65 23.17 -14.51
N PHE A 203 -6.32 22.06 -14.81
CA PHE A 203 -6.34 21.45 -16.13
C PHE A 203 -7.67 20.76 -16.41
N LEU A 204 -8.09 20.81 -17.67
CA LEU A 204 -9.25 20.11 -18.19
C LEU A 204 -8.98 19.61 -19.61
N GLY A 205 -8.91 18.29 -19.77
CA GLY A 205 -8.73 17.62 -21.05
C GLY A 205 -9.94 16.77 -21.40
N SER A 206 -10.38 16.83 -22.66
CA SER A 206 -11.44 16.00 -23.25
C SER A 206 -11.21 15.90 -24.77
N ASP A 207 -11.93 15.00 -25.44
CA ASP A 207 -12.05 14.95 -26.91
C ASP A 207 -13.24 15.78 -27.43
N GLU A 208 -14.05 16.34 -26.52
CA GLU A 208 -15.16 17.22 -26.84
C GLU A 208 -14.90 18.69 -26.49
N ILE A 209 -15.75 19.58 -27.02
CA ILE A 209 -15.68 21.02 -26.76
C ILE A 209 -16.03 21.30 -25.29
N ILE A 210 -15.08 21.89 -24.56
CA ILE A 210 -15.20 22.20 -23.14
C ILE A 210 -15.67 23.65 -22.93
N SER A 211 -16.84 23.84 -22.32
CA SER A 211 -17.34 25.16 -21.90
C SER A 211 -16.91 25.59 -20.48
N GLU A 212 -16.51 24.63 -19.64
CA GLU A 212 -16.17 24.83 -18.23
C GLU A 212 -14.88 25.65 -18.08
N ALA A 213 -14.74 26.44 -17.00
CA ALA A 213 -13.55 27.25 -16.75
C ALA A 213 -12.37 26.41 -16.22
N ALA A 214 -11.19 26.62 -16.80
CA ALA A 214 -9.94 26.00 -16.38
C ALA A 214 -8.76 26.85 -16.89
N PHE A 215 -7.64 26.83 -16.15
CA PHE A 215 -6.43 27.56 -16.52
C PHE A 215 -5.74 26.94 -17.74
N ASN A 216 -5.74 25.61 -17.82
CA ASN A 216 -5.25 24.85 -18.97
C ASN A 216 -6.35 23.97 -19.54
N LYS A 217 -6.55 24.02 -20.85
CA LYS A 217 -7.58 23.24 -21.56
C LYS A 217 -7.05 22.60 -22.82
N THR A 218 -7.58 21.44 -23.13
CA THR A 218 -7.37 20.76 -24.41
C THR A 218 -8.63 19.97 -24.77
N ASP A 219 -9.07 20.12 -26.01
CA ASP A 219 -10.15 19.38 -26.66
C ASP A 219 -9.59 18.29 -27.60
N THR A 220 -8.33 17.90 -27.40
CA THR A 220 -7.63 16.92 -28.23
C THR A 220 -7.19 15.69 -27.44
N LEU A 221 -7.82 15.41 -26.29
CA LEU A 221 -7.56 14.21 -25.50
C LEU A 221 -8.30 13.02 -26.13
N ALA A 222 -7.84 12.56 -27.28
CA ALA A 222 -8.32 11.35 -27.92
C ALA A 222 -7.40 10.18 -27.54
N LEU A 223 -7.95 9.15 -26.89
CA LEU A 223 -7.22 7.96 -26.43
C LEU A 223 -7.77 6.72 -27.12
N GLU A 224 -6.96 6.09 -27.96
CA GLU A 224 -7.34 4.85 -28.63
C GLU A 224 -7.02 3.64 -27.73
N PRO A 225 -8.00 2.76 -27.42
CA PRO A 225 -7.76 1.64 -26.51
C PRO A 225 -6.60 0.70 -26.94
N LEU A 226 -6.36 0.58 -28.25
CA LEU A 226 -5.29 -0.27 -28.80
C LEU A 226 -3.88 0.23 -28.44
N ASP A 227 -3.70 1.52 -28.22
CA ASP A 227 -2.40 2.09 -27.82
C ASP A 227 -2.01 1.67 -26.38
N PHE A 228 -2.98 1.20 -25.60
CA PHE A 228 -2.80 0.80 -24.22
C PHE A 228 -2.98 -0.72 -24.00
N GLN A 229 -3.75 -1.41 -24.84
CA GLN A 229 -3.97 -2.86 -24.78
C GLN A 229 -2.85 -3.65 -25.49
N LEU A 230 -1.61 -3.47 -25.04
CA LEU A 230 -0.42 -4.03 -25.68
C LEU A 230 -0.35 -5.56 -25.59
N SER A 231 -0.87 -6.18 -24.53
CA SER A 231 -0.89 -7.63 -24.36
C SER A 231 -1.64 -8.37 -25.47
N LYS A 232 -2.65 -7.72 -26.08
CA LYS A 232 -3.37 -8.28 -27.24
C LYS A 232 -2.52 -8.34 -28.51
N GLN A 233 -1.39 -7.64 -28.54
CA GLN A 233 -0.47 -7.58 -29.66
C GLN A 233 0.74 -8.50 -29.47
N PHE A 234 0.89 -9.12 -28.30
CA PHE A 234 1.95 -10.09 -28.04
C PHE A 234 1.58 -11.47 -28.59
N ALA A 235 2.60 -12.28 -28.90
CA ALA A 235 2.43 -13.65 -29.37
C ALA A 235 1.97 -14.61 -28.24
N GLY A 236 2.04 -14.20 -26.98
CA GLY A 236 1.59 -14.98 -25.83
C GLY A 236 1.30 -14.12 -24.60
N ASP A 237 1.06 -14.77 -23.46
CA ASP A 237 0.54 -14.13 -22.23
C ASP A 237 1.51 -13.13 -21.57
N LYS A 238 2.79 -13.12 -21.98
CA LYS A 238 3.82 -12.21 -21.48
C LYS A 238 4.69 -11.73 -22.64
N PRO A 239 5.16 -10.47 -22.61
CA PRO A 239 6.02 -9.95 -23.66
C PRO A 239 7.38 -10.66 -23.65
N THR A 240 7.85 -11.01 -24.84
CA THR A 240 9.22 -11.43 -25.12
C THR A 240 10.16 -10.23 -25.13
N ALA A 241 11.47 -10.48 -25.07
CA ALA A 241 12.47 -9.41 -25.14
C ALA A 241 12.41 -8.62 -26.48
N GLU A 242 12.02 -9.28 -27.58
CA GLU A 242 11.83 -8.64 -28.88
C GLU A 242 10.62 -7.72 -28.88
N GLU A 243 9.50 -8.14 -28.26
CA GLU A 243 8.29 -7.32 -28.11
C GLU A 243 8.52 -6.13 -27.17
N LEU A 244 9.25 -6.32 -26.07
CA LEU A 244 9.64 -5.23 -25.18
C LEU A 244 10.42 -4.14 -25.94
N ALA A 245 11.34 -4.55 -26.83
CA ALA A 245 12.09 -3.61 -27.65
C ALA A 245 11.23 -2.97 -28.75
N LEU A 246 10.32 -3.74 -29.37
CA LEU A 246 9.44 -3.28 -30.44
C LEU A 246 8.48 -2.17 -29.98
N PHE A 247 7.90 -2.35 -28.80
CA PHE A 247 6.94 -1.41 -28.21
C PHE A 247 7.59 -0.37 -27.28
N ASP A 248 8.92 -0.31 -27.24
CA ASP A 248 9.71 0.59 -26.37
C ASP A 248 9.25 0.53 -24.89
N LEU A 249 9.17 -0.70 -24.37
CA LEU A 249 8.68 -0.99 -23.02
C LEU A 249 9.83 -1.13 -22.02
N VAL A 250 9.67 -0.46 -20.88
CA VAL A 250 10.62 -0.48 -19.78
C VAL A 250 10.14 -1.45 -18.70
N THR A 251 10.97 -2.42 -18.37
CA THR A 251 10.74 -3.39 -17.28
C THR A 251 11.68 -3.17 -16.10
N GLU A 252 12.56 -2.17 -16.17
CA GLU A 252 13.56 -1.93 -15.15
C GLU A 252 12.92 -1.54 -13.81
N ARG A 253 13.34 -2.22 -12.75
CA ARG A 253 12.99 -1.90 -11.36
C ARG A 253 14.25 -1.54 -10.59
N GLY A 254 14.12 -0.68 -9.60
CA GLY A 254 15.14 -0.40 -8.61
C GLY A 254 15.41 -1.63 -7.73
N ASP A 255 16.59 -1.66 -7.13
CA ASP A 255 16.94 -2.72 -6.20
C ASP A 255 16.43 -2.43 -4.78
N LEU A 256 15.47 -3.23 -4.32
CA LEU A 256 14.98 -3.16 -2.94
C LEU A 256 15.85 -3.98 -1.96
N SER A 257 16.86 -4.69 -2.46
CA SER A 257 17.68 -5.58 -1.65
C SER A 257 18.50 -4.85 -0.59
N GLU A 258 18.95 -3.64 -0.91
CA GLU A 258 19.70 -2.76 -0.01
C GLU A 258 18.89 -2.42 1.25
N PHE A 259 17.55 -2.39 1.15
CA PHE A 259 16.63 -2.06 2.24
C PHE A 259 16.11 -3.28 3.00
N ASN A 260 16.53 -4.50 2.64
CA ASN A 260 16.09 -5.74 3.31
C ASN A 260 16.45 -5.77 4.80
N TYR A 261 17.45 -4.99 5.24
CA TYR A 261 17.79 -4.89 6.67
C TYR A 261 16.61 -4.41 7.53
N LEU A 262 15.70 -3.60 6.98
CA LEU A 262 14.49 -3.14 7.68
C LEU A 262 13.54 -4.29 7.98
N ILE A 263 13.39 -5.21 7.02
CA ILE A 263 12.60 -6.44 7.19
C ILE A 263 13.26 -7.32 8.24
N TRP A 264 14.56 -7.59 8.11
CA TRP A 264 15.29 -8.43 9.06
C TRP A 264 15.25 -7.89 10.49
N ARG A 265 15.49 -6.58 10.66
CA ARG A 265 15.43 -5.92 11.97
C ARG A 265 14.05 -6.05 12.60
N THR A 266 13.00 -5.75 11.84
CA THR A 266 11.61 -5.80 12.34
C THR A 266 11.19 -7.22 12.70
N MET A 267 11.52 -8.19 11.84
CA MET A 267 11.25 -9.61 12.09
C MET A 267 12.04 -10.17 13.27
N ALA A 268 13.30 -9.78 13.45
CA ALA A 268 14.11 -10.20 14.59
C ALA A 268 13.53 -9.71 15.93
N ILE A 269 13.10 -8.44 15.98
CA ILE A 269 12.41 -7.87 17.15
C ILE A 269 11.11 -8.63 17.42
N TYR A 270 10.31 -8.89 16.37
CA TYR A 270 9.07 -9.64 16.50
C TYR A 270 9.27 -11.05 17.04
N VAL A 271 10.22 -11.81 16.49
CA VAL A 271 10.55 -13.17 16.95
C VAL A 271 10.99 -13.17 18.42
N LEU A 272 11.76 -12.15 18.85
CA LEU A 272 12.16 -12.01 20.25
C LEU A 272 10.93 -11.79 21.14
N ILE A 273 10.03 -10.88 20.77
CA ILE A 273 8.79 -10.60 21.53
C ILE A 273 7.92 -11.86 21.61
N VAL A 274 7.69 -12.54 20.48
CA VAL A 274 6.91 -13.79 20.44
C VAL A 274 7.57 -14.86 21.30
N GLY A 275 8.90 -14.99 21.26
CA GLY A 275 9.65 -15.93 22.08
C GLY A 275 9.47 -15.67 23.58
N VAL A 276 9.56 -14.40 24.01
CA VAL A 276 9.33 -14.00 25.40
C VAL A 276 7.88 -14.29 25.82
N LEU A 277 6.89 -13.95 25.00
CA LEU A 277 5.48 -14.23 25.28
C LEU A 277 5.20 -15.73 25.36
N THR A 278 5.74 -16.51 24.43
CA THR A 278 5.63 -17.98 24.42
C THR A 278 6.21 -18.55 25.72
N TYR A 279 7.40 -18.07 26.11
CA TYR A 279 8.05 -18.49 27.35
C TYR A 279 7.18 -18.18 28.58
N VAL A 280 6.64 -16.95 28.69
CA VAL A 280 5.79 -16.54 29.81
C VAL A 280 4.51 -17.38 29.89
N LEU A 281 3.85 -17.61 28.76
CA LEU A 281 2.56 -18.29 28.72
C LEU A 281 2.65 -19.80 28.97
N PHE A 282 3.66 -20.47 28.42
CA PHE A 282 3.71 -21.94 28.45
C PHE A 282 4.78 -22.51 29.37
N PHE A 283 5.91 -21.82 29.53
CA PHE A 283 7.09 -22.39 30.18
C PHE A 283 7.40 -21.76 31.54
N HIS A 284 7.05 -20.50 31.78
CA HIS A 284 7.43 -19.78 33.01
C HIS A 284 6.96 -20.48 34.29
N LYS A 285 5.70 -20.94 34.32
CA LYS A 285 5.15 -21.67 35.48
C LYS A 285 5.86 -23.00 35.69
N PHE A 286 6.14 -23.73 34.62
CA PHE A 286 6.82 -25.03 34.69
C PHE A 286 8.29 -24.90 35.12
N VAL A 287 8.99 -23.89 34.58
CA VAL A 287 10.37 -23.57 34.95
C VAL A 287 10.47 -23.11 36.40
N LYS A 288 9.57 -22.24 36.88
CA LYS A 288 9.52 -21.85 38.29
C LYS A 288 9.26 -23.04 39.22
N ALA A 289 8.35 -23.94 38.87
CA ALA A 289 8.07 -25.15 39.66
C ALA A 289 9.32 -26.04 39.78
N LYS A 290 10.00 -26.35 38.66
CA LYS A 290 11.25 -27.12 38.68
C LYS A 290 12.39 -26.45 39.45
N LEU A 291 12.50 -25.11 39.37
CA LEU A 291 13.50 -24.36 40.13
C LEU A 291 13.22 -24.37 41.63
N GLN A 292 11.94 -24.34 42.03
CA GLN A 292 11.55 -24.49 43.42
C GLN A 292 11.85 -25.91 43.91
N GLU A 293 11.45 -26.95 43.18
CA GLU A 293 11.76 -28.36 43.53
C GLU A 293 13.27 -28.59 43.71
N LYS A 294 14.12 -28.07 42.81
CA LYS A 294 15.58 -28.13 42.96
C LYS A 294 16.09 -27.38 44.20
N LYS A 295 15.49 -26.24 44.57
CA LYS A 295 15.84 -25.50 45.78
C LYS A 295 15.39 -26.22 47.06
N TYR A 296 14.27 -26.94 47.04
CA TYR A 296 13.83 -27.77 48.16
C TYR A 296 14.72 -29.01 48.32
N GLN A 297 15.03 -29.73 47.23
CA GLN A 297 15.97 -30.85 47.27
C GLN A 297 17.40 -30.44 47.69
N SER A 298 17.83 -29.22 47.34
CA SER A 298 19.11 -28.66 47.81
C SER A 298 19.08 -28.22 49.27
N LYS A 299 17.91 -28.05 49.88
CA LYS A 299 17.73 -27.73 51.32
C LYS A 299 17.50 -28.98 52.18
N ASP A 300 16.99 -30.08 51.61
CA ASP A 300 16.80 -31.37 52.29
C ASP A 300 18.09 -32.18 52.50
N GLY A 301 19.26 -31.63 52.15
CA GLY A 301 20.56 -32.16 52.59
C GLY A 301 20.89 -31.95 54.07
N LYS A 302 19.99 -31.32 54.86
CA LYS A 302 20.06 -31.28 56.32
C LYS A 302 18.68 -31.53 56.93
N VAL A 303 18.28 -32.81 56.95
CA VAL A 303 17.21 -33.28 57.83
C VAL A 303 17.69 -33.07 59.28
N LYS A 304 17.20 -32.03 59.95
CA LYS A 304 17.09 -32.05 61.40
C LYS A 304 15.88 -32.93 61.71
N GLU A 305 16.11 -34.11 62.29
CA GLU A 305 15.06 -34.86 62.98
C GLU A 305 14.38 -33.93 63.97
N VAL A 306 13.14 -33.54 63.68
CA VAL A 306 12.24 -33.02 64.69
C VAL A 306 11.32 -34.17 65.03
N ILE A 307 11.65 -34.85 66.13
CA ILE A 307 10.79 -35.80 66.81
C ILE A 307 9.55 -35.03 67.23
N ALA A 308 8.43 -35.25 66.52
CA ALA A 308 7.14 -34.70 66.93
C ALA A 308 6.54 -35.63 67.99
N GLU A 309 6.43 -35.14 69.23
CA GLU A 309 5.62 -35.80 70.26
C GLU A 309 4.14 -35.83 69.82
N PRO A 310 3.44 -36.98 69.91
CA PRO A 310 2.05 -37.08 69.46
C PRO A 310 1.10 -36.34 70.41
N ILE A 311 0.31 -35.41 69.86
CA ILE A 311 -0.62 -34.51 70.58
C ILE A 311 -1.99 -35.17 70.86
N PHE A 312 -2.24 -36.39 70.39
CA PHE A 312 -3.50 -37.11 70.63
C PHE A 312 -3.26 -38.39 71.41
N LYS A 313 -3.65 -38.38 72.70
CA LYS A 313 -3.84 -39.59 73.49
C LYS A 313 -5.25 -40.10 73.23
N ASP A 314 -5.37 -41.20 72.50
CA ASP A 314 -6.65 -41.90 72.40
C ASP A 314 -7.00 -42.49 73.78
N ILE A 315 -8.22 -42.19 74.20
CA ILE A 315 -8.83 -42.67 75.45
C ILE A 315 -9.22 -44.13 75.23
N GLU A 316 -8.68 -45.06 76.03
CA GLU A 316 -9.12 -46.46 76.05
C GLU A 316 -10.58 -46.54 76.53
N TYR A 317 -11.50 -46.93 75.64
CA TYR A 317 -12.82 -47.41 76.07
C TYR A 317 -12.67 -48.82 76.63
N LYS A 318 -12.84 -48.97 77.95
CA LYS A 318 -13.05 -50.28 78.58
C LYS A 318 -14.31 -50.91 78.00
N ASN A 319 -14.17 -52.07 77.38
CA ASN A 319 -15.27 -52.97 77.14
C ASN A 319 -14.89 -54.36 77.63
N ASP A 320 -15.49 -54.75 78.74
CA ASP A 320 -15.80 -56.10 79.23
C ASP A 320 -16.61 -55.85 80.51
N GLY A 321 -17.84 -56.31 80.72
CA GLY A 321 -18.44 -57.54 80.24
C GLY A 321 -18.74 -58.41 81.47
N LYS A 322 -20.00 -58.31 81.94
CA LYS A 322 -20.66 -58.96 83.10
C LYS A 322 -20.63 -58.25 84.45
#